data_AF-A0A927Y5X2-F1
#
_entry.id   AF-A0A927Y5X2-F1
#
_cell.length_a   1.000
_cell.length_b   1.000
_cell.length_c   1.000
_cell.angle_alpha   90.00
_cell.angle_beta   90.00
_cell.angle_gamma   90.00
#
_symmetry.space_group_name_H-M   'P 1'
#
loop_
_entity.id
_entity.type
_entity.pdbx_description
1 polymer ?
#
loop_
_entity_poly.entity_id
_entity_poly.type
_entity_poly.pdbx_seq_one_letter_code
_entity_poly.pdbx_strand_id
1 'polypeptide(L)'
;MNILVVGGTRFFGIPMMEKLIEDGHDITIATRGNTANPFADKTKQIILDRADYDSVKAALAGQAYDVIIDKIAYCSNDVKNLLENVKCKRYIQMSSCAVYRQDKEGLKEEDFDPSTYELVWMNRSDDYAEGKRQAERAALEYMDMEQCVFVRYPVVMGPNDYTSRLKFYVQHVQDEKPMQVDDLDFGMEFIYEKEAGEFIAHLVKADISGPVNGCASGMLSTREILEKVEKHTGKKACLEATGDAAPYNGTTANLSYDTAKARSTGFQFTQIEDWIDGLLRQIRTCDFLDRLGISYQRVDHEEAADMETCLKVEKVLGVKICKNLFLCNRQKTAFYLLMMPGDKKFKTKELSAQINSARLSFADAEDMEKYLDILPGSVSVLGLMNDGERMVQLLIDEDVLADEFVGCHPCINTSTLKLKTKDVIDTFLPAVGHEYRTVHLVGED
;
A
#
# COMPACT_ATOMS: atom_id res chain seq x y z
N MET A 1 -10.72 -17.86 16.86
CA MET A 1 -9.99 -17.40 18.06
C MET A 1 -10.46 -16.01 18.42
N ASN A 2 -10.47 -15.68 19.71
CA ASN A 2 -10.75 -14.33 20.21
C ASN A 2 -9.45 -13.50 20.22
N ILE A 3 -9.40 -12.45 19.40
CA ILE A 3 -8.18 -11.67 19.15
C ILE A 3 -8.39 -10.22 19.55
N LEU A 4 -7.47 -9.68 20.35
CA LEU A 4 -7.36 -8.24 20.58
C LEU A 4 -6.28 -7.67 19.66
N VAL A 5 -6.66 -6.71 18.83
CA VAL A 5 -5.72 -5.96 17.99
C VAL A 5 -5.56 -4.57 18.58
N VAL A 6 -4.36 -4.24 19.06
CA VAL A 6 -4.05 -2.91 19.56
C VAL A 6 -3.39 -2.10 18.45
N GLY A 7 -4.09 -1.08 17.97
CA GLY A 7 -3.83 -0.47 16.66
C GLY A 7 -4.49 -1.26 15.52
N GLY A 8 -4.09 -1.03 14.27
CA GLY A 8 -4.50 -1.88 13.15
C GLY A 8 -5.53 -1.32 12.16
N THR A 9 -6.08 -0.13 12.38
CA THR A 9 -7.07 0.45 11.45
C THR A 9 -6.48 1.23 10.27
N ARG A 10 -5.14 1.24 10.12
CA ARG A 10 -4.42 2.04 9.11
C ARG A 10 -3.21 1.28 8.55
N PHE A 11 -2.73 1.73 7.39
CA PHE A 11 -1.54 1.22 6.70
C PHE A 11 -1.61 -0.31 6.54
N PHE A 12 -0.52 -1.06 6.74
CA PHE A 12 -0.51 -2.53 6.74
C PHE A 12 -1.38 -3.18 7.85
N GLY A 13 -2.06 -2.40 8.70
CA GLY A 13 -3.11 -2.92 9.57
C GLY A 13 -4.39 -3.26 8.82
N ILE A 14 -4.68 -2.56 7.73
CA ILE A 14 -5.85 -2.80 6.88
C ILE A 14 -5.81 -4.23 6.30
N PRO A 15 -4.77 -4.64 5.55
CA PRO A 15 -4.69 -6.00 4.99
C PRO A 15 -4.63 -7.07 6.09
N MET A 16 -3.99 -6.80 7.23
CA MET A 16 -4.02 -7.70 8.39
C MET A 16 -5.45 -7.92 8.89
N MET A 17 -6.22 -6.86 9.09
CA MET A 17 -7.60 -6.94 9.57
C MET A 17 -8.51 -7.64 8.57
N GLU A 18 -8.37 -7.34 7.28
CA GLU A 18 -9.09 -8.03 6.20
C GLU A 18 -8.82 -9.53 6.25
N LYS A 19 -7.55 -9.93 6.39
CA LYS A 19 -7.17 -11.34 6.47
C LYS A 19 -7.69 -12.03 7.73
N LEU A 20 -7.63 -11.37 8.90
CA LEU A 20 -8.17 -11.93 10.14
C LEU A 20 -9.69 -12.12 10.09
N ILE A 21 -10.40 -11.19 9.43
CA ILE A 21 -11.85 -11.25 9.23
C ILE A 21 -12.20 -12.40 8.28
N GLU A 22 -11.48 -12.50 7.17
CA GLU A 22 -11.64 -13.60 6.19
C GLU A 22 -11.45 -14.97 6.87
N ASP A 23 -10.43 -15.09 7.72
CA ASP A 23 -10.12 -16.29 8.49
C ASP A 23 -11.14 -16.60 9.61
N GLY A 24 -12.18 -15.78 9.79
CA GLY A 24 -13.30 -16.01 10.70
C GLY A 24 -13.00 -15.80 12.18
N HIS A 25 -12.03 -14.93 12.51
CA HIS A 25 -11.70 -14.61 13.91
C HIS A 25 -12.73 -13.67 14.56
N ASP A 26 -12.93 -13.80 15.88
CA ASP A 26 -13.67 -12.83 16.68
C ASP A 26 -12.69 -11.75 17.12
N ILE A 27 -12.84 -10.53 16.60
CA ILE A 27 -11.82 -9.49 16.70
C ILE A 27 -12.35 -8.30 17.48
N THR A 28 -11.58 -7.91 18.49
CA THR A 28 -11.72 -6.63 19.19
C THR A 28 -10.58 -5.71 18.77
N ILE A 29 -10.90 -4.53 18.24
CA ILE A 29 -9.94 -3.49 17.91
C ILE A 29 -9.86 -2.48 19.05
N ALA A 30 -8.66 -2.21 19.54
CA ALA A 30 -8.38 -1.17 20.53
C ALA A 30 -7.62 0.00 19.90
N THR A 31 -8.22 1.19 19.87
CA THR A 31 -7.60 2.43 19.36
C THR A 31 -7.98 3.65 20.21
N ARG A 32 -7.36 4.81 19.95
CA ARG A 32 -7.75 6.08 20.60
C ARG A 32 -9.12 6.62 20.18
N GLY A 33 -9.76 6.06 19.16
CA GLY A 33 -11.04 6.55 18.64
C GLY A 33 -10.94 7.83 17.78
N ASN A 34 -9.74 8.36 17.53
CA ASN A 34 -9.51 9.58 16.74
C ASN A 34 -9.81 9.42 15.23
N THR A 35 -9.94 8.17 14.75
CA THR A 35 -10.20 7.83 13.36
C THR A 35 -11.30 6.78 13.29
N ALA A 36 -12.14 6.86 12.27
CA ALA A 36 -13.18 5.86 12.04
C ALA A 36 -12.60 4.45 11.92
N ASN A 37 -13.32 3.45 12.43
CA ASN A 37 -13.00 2.05 12.24
C ASN A 37 -13.62 1.57 10.91
N PRO A 38 -12.84 1.28 9.86
CA PRO A 38 -13.38 0.81 8.58
C PRO A 38 -14.01 -0.60 8.68
N PHE A 39 -13.80 -1.30 9.80
CA PHE A 39 -14.29 -2.66 10.04
C PHE A 39 -15.39 -2.72 11.10
N ALA A 40 -16.05 -1.61 11.41
CA ALA A 40 -17.01 -1.51 12.52
C ALA A 40 -18.16 -2.53 12.44
N ASP A 41 -18.62 -2.87 11.23
CA ASP A 41 -19.71 -3.84 11.03
C ASP A 41 -19.30 -5.30 11.30
N LYS A 42 -17.98 -5.57 11.42
CA LYS A 42 -17.42 -6.92 11.55
C LYS A 42 -16.57 -7.12 12.81
N THR A 43 -16.36 -6.07 13.60
CA THR A 43 -15.42 -6.09 14.73
C THR A 43 -16.00 -5.38 15.94
N LYS A 44 -15.58 -5.81 17.13
CA LYS A 44 -15.82 -5.05 18.36
C LYS A 44 -14.81 -3.92 18.45
N GLN A 45 -15.16 -2.82 19.12
CA GLN A 45 -14.27 -1.70 19.33
C GLN A 45 -14.13 -1.36 20.81
N ILE A 46 -12.89 -1.13 21.22
CA ILE A 46 -12.52 -0.58 22.52
C ILE A 46 -11.77 0.74 22.28
N ILE A 47 -12.07 1.74 23.09
CA ILE A 47 -11.34 3.01 23.07
C ILE A 47 -10.35 3.02 24.24
N LEU A 48 -9.08 3.21 23.94
CA LEU A 48 -8.02 3.41 24.93
C LEU A 48 -6.91 4.30 24.40
N ASP A 49 -6.23 5.01 25.30
CA ASP A 49 -4.90 5.54 25.03
C ASP A 49 -3.85 4.59 25.59
N ARG A 50 -3.09 3.97 24.69
CA ARG A 50 -2.02 3.02 25.02
C ARG A 50 -0.96 3.62 25.95
N ALA A 51 -0.69 4.92 25.84
CA ALA A 51 0.32 5.58 26.65
C ALA A 51 -0.18 5.89 28.08
N ASP A 52 -1.49 5.82 28.32
CA ASP A 52 -2.12 6.08 29.61
C ASP A 52 -2.50 4.76 30.30
N TYR A 53 -1.81 4.44 31.39
CA TYR A 53 -2.04 3.22 32.17
C TYR A 53 -3.49 3.09 32.66
N ASP A 54 -4.07 4.16 33.18
CA ASP A 54 -5.42 4.13 33.75
C ASP A 54 -6.47 3.99 32.63
N SER A 55 -6.22 4.58 31.47
CA SER A 55 -7.04 4.36 30.27
C SER A 55 -7.03 2.88 29.85
N VAL A 56 -5.85 2.26 29.76
CA VAL A 56 -5.74 0.84 29.39
C VAL A 56 -6.40 -0.06 30.43
N LYS A 57 -6.15 0.21 31.71
CA LYS A 57 -6.75 -0.53 32.83
C LYS A 57 -8.26 -0.47 32.82
N ALA A 58 -8.84 0.72 32.69
CA ALA A 58 -10.29 0.89 32.65
C ALA A 58 -10.92 0.14 31.46
N ALA A 59 -10.23 0.09 30.32
CA ALA A 59 -10.72 -0.52 29.10
C ALA A 59 -10.58 -2.05 29.05
N LEU A 60 -9.54 -2.62 29.67
CA LEU A 60 -9.16 -4.03 29.46
C LEU A 60 -9.08 -4.88 30.73
N ALA A 61 -9.11 -4.30 31.94
CA ALA A 61 -8.95 -5.05 33.18
C ALA A 61 -9.93 -6.23 33.29
N GLY A 62 -9.39 -7.40 33.63
CA GLY A 62 -10.16 -8.63 33.79
C GLY A 62 -10.51 -9.35 32.48
N GLN A 63 -10.14 -8.81 31.32
CA GLN A 63 -10.33 -9.48 30.03
C GLN A 63 -9.19 -10.44 29.71
N ALA A 64 -9.49 -11.42 28.87
CA ALA A 64 -8.53 -12.38 28.35
C ALA A 64 -8.81 -12.68 26.88
N TYR A 65 -7.73 -12.83 26.10
CA TYR A 65 -7.78 -13.12 24.67
C TYR A 65 -6.96 -14.37 24.34
N ASP A 66 -7.27 -15.06 23.25
CA ASP A 66 -6.40 -16.13 22.77
C ASP A 66 -5.09 -15.53 22.26
N VAL A 67 -5.20 -14.47 21.46
CA VAL A 67 -4.07 -13.75 20.86
C VAL A 67 -4.22 -12.26 21.07
N ILE A 68 -3.13 -11.59 21.43
CA ILE A 68 -3.01 -10.14 21.31
C ILE A 68 -2.05 -9.83 20.17
N ILE A 69 -2.46 -8.95 19.25
CA ILE A 69 -1.61 -8.37 18.22
C ILE A 69 -1.35 -6.92 18.61
N ASP A 70 -0.14 -6.60 19.03
CA ASP A 70 0.28 -5.28 19.45
C ASP A 70 1.05 -4.56 18.35
N LYS A 71 0.36 -3.69 17.59
CA LYS A 71 0.97 -2.96 16.48
C LYS A 71 1.69 -1.68 16.89
N ILE A 72 1.46 -1.20 18.11
CA ILE A 72 1.83 0.16 18.54
C ILE A 72 2.62 0.16 19.87
N ALA A 73 3.33 -0.93 20.16
CA ALA A 73 4.39 -0.96 21.15
C ALA A 73 5.64 -0.23 20.61
N TYR A 74 5.91 0.96 21.13
CA TYR A 74 7.08 1.76 20.76
C TYR A 74 8.12 1.85 21.88
N CYS A 75 7.77 1.48 23.10
CA CYS A 75 8.67 1.45 24.25
C CYS A 75 8.24 0.41 25.28
N SER A 76 9.07 0.17 26.29
CA SER A 76 8.77 -0.76 27.39
C SER A 76 7.52 -0.37 28.19
N ASN A 77 7.27 0.94 28.41
CA ASN A 77 6.06 1.36 29.11
C ASN A 77 4.77 1.12 28.32
N ASP A 78 4.79 1.14 26.98
CA ASP A 78 3.62 0.76 26.17
C ASP A 78 3.23 -0.71 26.44
N VAL A 79 4.23 -1.60 26.54
CA VAL A 79 4.03 -3.03 26.80
C VAL A 79 3.54 -3.26 28.23
N LYS A 80 4.17 -2.59 29.22
CA LYS A 80 3.73 -2.61 30.62
C LYS A 80 2.28 -2.20 30.78
N ASN A 81 1.90 -1.07 30.20
CA ASN A 81 0.53 -0.56 30.28
C ASN A 81 -0.49 -1.58 29.77
N LEU A 82 -0.13 -2.36 28.75
CA LEU A 82 -0.98 -3.43 28.23
C LEU A 82 -0.99 -4.68 29.10
N LEU A 83 0.16 -5.34 29.24
CA LEU A 83 0.24 -6.71 29.72
C LEU A 83 0.01 -6.83 31.23
N GLU A 84 0.11 -5.73 31.99
CA GLU A 84 -0.38 -5.69 33.38
C GLU A 84 -1.92 -5.75 33.48
N ASN A 85 -2.62 -5.32 32.44
CA ASN A 85 -4.06 -5.07 32.47
C ASN A 85 -4.90 -6.04 31.64
N VAL A 86 -4.28 -6.89 30.80
CA VAL A 86 -4.98 -7.89 29.99
C VAL A 86 -4.17 -9.17 29.88
N LYS A 87 -4.84 -10.33 29.85
CA LYS A 87 -4.18 -11.64 29.67
C LYS A 87 -4.29 -12.14 28.24
N CYS A 88 -3.29 -12.85 27.76
CA CYS A 88 -3.38 -13.62 26.53
C CYS A 88 -2.55 -14.91 26.57
N LYS A 89 -2.84 -15.84 25.65
CA LYS A 89 -2.06 -17.07 25.50
C LYS A 89 -0.86 -16.86 24.57
N ARG A 90 -1.00 -15.97 23.59
CA ARG A 90 0.01 -15.63 22.59
C ARG A 90 0.03 -14.13 22.34
N TYR A 91 1.23 -13.56 22.27
CA TYR A 91 1.44 -12.13 22.10
C TYR A 91 2.31 -11.88 20.88
N ILE A 92 1.72 -11.26 19.85
CA ILE A 92 2.40 -10.90 18.60
C ILE A 92 2.65 -9.40 18.66
N GLN A 93 3.90 -9.02 18.85
CA GLN A 93 4.31 -7.63 18.91
C GLN A 93 4.93 -7.20 17.59
N MET A 94 4.45 -6.09 17.06
CA MET A 94 5.11 -5.38 15.98
C MET A 94 6.39 -4.75 16.52
N SER A 95 7.53 -5.25 16.05
CA SER A 95 8.85 -4.69 16.28
C SER A 95 9.35 -3.98 15.02
N SER A 96 10.65 -3.94 14.79
CA SER A 96 11.31 -3.25 13.68
C SER A 96 12.67 -3.87 13.44
N CYS A 97 13.14 -3.90 12.21
CA CYS A 97 14.54 -4.24 11.93
C CYS A 97 15.52 -3.20 12.50
N ALA A 98 15.07 -2.01 12.87
CA ALA A 98 15.88 -1.01 13.59
C ALA A 98 16.41 -1.48 14.96
N VAL A 99 15.96 -2.62 15.48
CA VAL A 99 16.51 -3.19 16.71
C VAL A 99 17.96 -3.65 16.54
N TYR A 100 18.36 -4.05 15.32
CA TYR A 100 19.73 -4.40 15.00
C TYR A 100 20.64 -3.18 15.09
N ARG A 101 21.86 -3.36 15.60
CA ARG A 101 22.79 -2.25 15.91
C ARG A 101 23.72 -1.86 14.76
N GLN A 102 23.78 -2.68 13.72
CA GLN A 102 24.71 -2.53 12.61
C GLN A 102 23.99 -2.86 11.32
N ASP A 103 24.20 -2.03 10.31
CA ASP A 103 23.77 -2.35 8.96
C ASP A 103 24.73 -3.37 8.36
N LYS A 104 24.17 -4.50 7.90
CA LYS A 104 24.88 -5.52 7.14
C LYS A 104 23.88 -6.35 6.35
N GLU A 105 24.40 -7.09 5.39
CA GLU A 105 23.62 -8.08 4.66
C GLU A 105 23.34 -9.32 5.53
N GLY A 106 22.16 -9.91 5.34
CA GLY A 106 21.76 -11.17 5.96
C GLY A 106 21.64 -11.10 7.47
N LEU A 107 21.12 -9.99 8.02
CA LEU A 107 20.81 -9.87 9.44
C LEU A 107 19.84 -10.97 9.87
N LYS A 108 20.23 -11.69 10.92
CA LYS A 108 19.45 -12.80 11.49
C LYS A 108 18.82 -12.38 12.80
N GLU A 109 17.78 -13.09 13.21
CA GLU A 109 17.10 -12.82 14.47
C GLU A 109 18.05 -12.84 15.68
N GLU A 110 19.07 -13.70 15.65
CA GLU A 110 20.11 -13.85 16.69
C GLU A 110 21.07 -12.64 16.80
N ASP A 111 21.12 -11.76 15.78
CA ASP A 111 21.93 -10.52 15.85
C ASP A 111 21.37 -9.51 16.87
N PHE A 112 20.16 -9.74 17.38
CA PHE A 112 19.62 -9.07 18.56
C PHE A 112 18.72 -10.02 19.37
N ASP A 113 19.21 -10.43 20.55
CA ASP A 113 18.46 -11.26 21.49
C ASP A 113 17.84 -10.39 22.61
N PRO A 114 16.51 -10.22 22.65
CA PRO A 114 15.87 -9.43 23.68
C PRO A 114 15.97 -10.07 25.07
N SER A 115 16.23 -11.38 25.22
CA SER A 115 16.28 -12.04 26.54
C SER A 115 17.52 -11.66 27.36
N THR A 116 18.60 -11.29 26.67
CA THR A 116 19.87 -10.88 27.30
C THR A 116 20.02 -9.36 27.40
N TYR A 117 19.06 -8.61 26.86
CA TYR A 117 19.08 -7.15 26.88
C TYR A 117 18.74 -6.59 28.26
N GLU A 118 19.43 -5.53 28.68
CA GLU A 118 19.09 -4.84 29.93
C GLU A 118 17.78 -4.08 29.76
N LEU A 119 16.82 -4.37 30.64
CA LEU A 119 15.52 -3.71 30.64
C LEU A 119 15.60 -2.32 31.26
N VAL A 120 15.18 -1.33 30.49
CA VAL A 120 14.93 0.03 30.96
C VAL A 120 13.46 0.36 30.73
N TRP A 121 12.75 0.69 31.82
CA TRP A 121 11.39 1.21 31.74
C TRP A 121 11.40 2.66 31.25
N MET A 122 10.93 2.89 30.04
CA MET A 122 10.99 4.18 29.38
C MET A 122 9.70 4.50 28.62
N ASN A 123 9.40 5.79 28.55
CA ASN A 123 8.42 6.32 27.61
C ASN A 123 9.05 6.46 26.22
N ARG A 124 8.21 6.75 25.23
CA ARG A 124 8.66 7.01 23.86
C ARG A 124 9.64 8.18 23.85
N SER A 125 10.72 8.03 23.08
CA SER A 125 11.78 9.02 22.89
C SER A 125 12.11 9.15 21.40
N ASP A 126 13.04 10.05 21.07
CA ASP A 126 13.53 10.24 19.70
C ASP A 126 14.36 9.03 19.21
N ASP A 127 14.89 8.20 20.11
CA ASP A 127 15.57 6.95 19.77
C ASP A 127 14.54 5.83 19.55
N TYR A 128 13.96 5.82 18.35
CA TYR A 128 13.00 4.81 17.91
C TYR A 128 13.55 3.39 18.03
N ALA A 129 14.83 3.20 17.70
CA ALA A 129 15.48 1.90 17.72
C ALA A 129 15.58 1.34 19.15
N GLU A 130 15.99 2.18 20.11
CA GLU A 130 16.06 1.78 21.51
C GLU A 130 14.67 1.53 22.10
N GLY A 131 13.69 2.36 21.78
CA GLY A 131 12.30 2.12 22.19
C GLY A 131 11.81 0.74 21.75
N LYS A 132 12.09 0.33 20.50
CA LYS A 132 11.72 -1.01 19.99
C LYS A 132 12.47 -2.15 20.69
N ARG A 133 13.77 -2.00 20.96
CA ARG A 133 14.55 -2.99 21.73
C ARG A 133 13.96 -3.18 23.12
N GLN A 134 13.66 -2.09 23.81
CA GLN A 134 13.08 -2.12 25.15
C GLN A 134 11.65 -2.66 25.15
N ALA A 135 10.87 -2.44 24.09
CA ALA A 135 9.55 -3.05 23.94
C ALA A 135 9.65 -4.59 23.82
N GLU A 136 10.54 -5.13 22.98
CA GLU A 136 10.75 -6.59 22.91
C GLU A 136 11.19 -7.17 24.26
N ARG A 137 12.16 -6.53 24.91
CA ARG A 137 12.65 -6.94 26.24
C ARG A 137 11.54 -6.93 27.29
N ALA A 138 10.71 -5.89 27.32
CA ALA A 138 9.66 -5.72 28.32
C ALA A 138 8.56 -6.80 28.24
N ALA A 139 8.26 -7.32 27.06
CA ALA A 139 7.27 -8.40 26.90
C ALA A 139 7.66 -9.65 27.70
N LEU A 140 8.96 -9.93 27.80
CA LEU A 140 9.51 -11.08 28.52
C LEU A 140 9.41 -10.96 30.05
N GLU A 141 9.00 -9.81 30.60
CA GLU A 141 8.66 -9.69 32.01
C GLU A 141 7.27 -10.25 32.35
N TYR A 142 6.42 -10.43 31.33
CA TYR A 142 5.02 -10.83 31.49
C TYR A 142 4.69 -12.18 30.86
N MET A 143 5.49 -12.61 29.88
CA MET A 143 5.23 -13.79 29.07
C MET A 143 6.53 -14.52 28.71
N ASP A 144 6.45 -15.85 28.60
CA ASP A 144 7.59 -16.65 28.15
C ASP A 144 7.88 -16.39 26.65
N MET A 145 9.13 -16.62 26.22
CA MET A 145 9.55 -16.42 24.82
C MET A 145 8.69 -17.24 23.85
N GLU A 146 8.30 -18.46 24.25
CA GLU A 146 7.47 -19.39 23.50
C GLU A 146 6.06 -18.86 23.22
N GLN A 147 5.58 -17.92 24.05
CA GLN A 147 4.28 -17.28 23.88
C GLN A 147 4.36 -15.99 23.07
N CYS A 148 5.56 -15.45 22.85
CA CYS A 148 5.81 -14.20 22.17
C CYS A 148 6.21 -14.41 20.71
N VAL A 149 5.84 -13.47 19.84
CA VAL A 149 6.40 -13.32 18.50
C VAL A 149 6.74 -11.85 18.30
N PHE A 150 8.02 -11.54 18.04
CA PHE A 150 8.48 -10.17 17.75
C PHE A 150 8.69 -10.02 16.25
N VAL A 151 7.72 -9.42 15.57
CA VAL A 151 7.72 -9.27 14.10
C VAL A 151 8.59 -8.08 13.72
N ARG A 152 9.74 -8.34 13.10
CA ARG A 152 10.70 -7.31 12.69
C ARG A 152 10.54 -7.06 11.19
N TYR A 153 10.08 -5.86 10.84
CA TYR A 153 9.98 -5.40 9.46
C TYR A 153 11.03 -4.33 9.16
N PRO A 154 11.56 -4.29 7.92
CA PRO A 154 12.25 -3.13 7.41
C PRO A 154 11.26 -1.99 7.16
N VAL A 155 11.65 -1.02 6.34
CA VAL A 155 10.71 -0.02 5.84
C VAL A 155 9.58 -0.73 5.08
N VAL A 156 8.35 -0.52 5.54
CA VAL A 156 7.14 -0.97 4.86
C VAL A 156 6.76 0.06 3.80
N MET A 157 6.46 -0.40 2.59
CA MET A 157 5.99 0.44 1.49
C MET A 157 4.59 0.01 1.07
N GLY A 158 3.76 0.96 0.68
CA GLY A 158 2.44 0.64 0.15
C GLY A 158 1.55 1.85 -0.04
N PRO A 159 0.39 1.66 -0.69
CA PRO A 159 -0.50 2.77 -1.02
C PRO A 159 -1.14 3.44 0.19
N ASN A 160 -1.14 2.80 1.37
CA ASN A 160 -1.65 3.35 2.62
C ASN A 160 -0.52 3.88 3.53
N ASP A 161 0.71 4.03 3.01
CA ASP A 161 1.87 4.55 3.74
C ASP A 161 1.72 6.03 4.10
N TYR A 162 1.41 6.30 5.36
CA TYR A 162 1.33 7.67 5.89
C TYR A 162 2.71 8.28 6.19
N THR A 163 3.79 7.50 6.20
CA THR A 163 5.15 8.01 6.42
C THR A 163 5.69 8.72 5.19
N SER A 164 5.08 8.48 4.03
CA SER A 164 5.35 9.18 2.77
C SER A 164 6.82 9.10 2.31
N ARG A 165 7.56 8.06 2.72
CA ARG A 165 9.00 7.96 2.42
C ARG A 165 9.27 7.75 0.94
N LEU A 166 8.55 6.81 0.30
CA LEU A 166 8.66 6.63 -1.15
C LEU A 166 8.05 7.82 -1.91
N LYS A 167 6.94 8.37 -1.40
CA LYS A 167 6.27 9.55 -1.96
C LYS A 167 7.18 10.78 -2.00
N PHE A 168 8.11 10.93 -1.04
CA PHE A 168 9.13 11.98 -1.06
C PHE A 168 9.92 11.97 -2.38
N TYR A 169 10.47 10.83 -2.78
CA TYR A 169 11.28 10.71 -4.00
C TYR A 169 10.44 10.99 -5.25
N VAL A 170 9.22 10.45 -5.29
CA VAL A 170 8.26 10.71 -6.38
C VAL A 170 8.00 12.21 -6.54
N GLN A 171 7.64 12.89 -5.46
CA GLN A 171 7.33 14.32 -5.50
C GLN A 171 8.55 15.17 -5.85
N HIS A 172 9.72 14.88 -5.30
CA HIS A 172 10.92 15.67 -5.59
C HIS A 172 11.37 15.54 -7.04
N VAL A 173 11.28 14.34 -7.64
CA VAL A 173 11.56 14.17 -9.08
C VAL A 173 10.48 14.84 -9.93
N GLN A 174 9.20 14.68 -9.58
CA GLN A 174 8.09 15.31 -10.32
C GLN A 174 8.16 16.84 -10.33
N ASP A 175 8.54 17.43 -9.20
CA ASP A 175 8.61 18.88 -9.03
C ASP A 175 10.00 19.45 -9.34
N GLU A 176 10.97 18.59 -9.72
CA GLU A 176 12.38 18.96 -9.90
C GLU A 176 12.93 19.71 -8.67
N LYS A 177 12.49 19.27 -7.48
CA LYS A 177 12.85 19.85 -6.21
C LYS A 177 14.17 19.24 -5.72
N PRO A 178 15.15 20.06 -5.30
CA PRO A 178 16.41 19.55 -4.77
C PRO A 178 16.22 18.65 -3.54
N MET A 179 16.91 17.50 -3.53
CA MET A 179 16.99 16.60 -2.39
C MET A 179 18.45 16.28 -2.06
N GLN A 180 18.74 16.11 -0.76
CA GLN A 180 20.02 15.70 -0.26
C GLN A 180 20.00 14.20 0.02
N VAL A 181 20.79 13.45 -0.74
CA VAL A 181 21.03 12.02 -0.54
C VAL A 181 22.48 11.86 -0.07
N ASP A 182 22.71 11.15 1.02
CA ASP A 182 24.06 10.92 1.56
C ASP A 182 24.79 9.75 0.88
N ASP A 183 24.05 8.69 0.53
CA ASP A 183 24.52 7.57 -0.26
C ASP A 183 23.47 7.11 -1.28
N LEU A 184 23.93 6.85 -2.50
CA LEU A 184 23.06 6.45 -3.62
C LEU A 184 23.03 4.95 -3.85
N ASP A 185 24.01 4.21 -3.35
CA ASP A 185 24.40 2.90 -3.88
C ASP A 185 24.19 1.76 -2.89
N PHE A 186 24.05 2.03 -1.59
CA PHE A 186 23.67 1.03 -0.61
C PHE A 186 22.23 0.57 -0.87
N GLY A 187 22.08 -0.73 -1.10
CA GLY A 187 20.78 -1.37 -1.24
C GLY A 187 20.14 -1.60 0.12
N MET A 188 18.81 -1.53 0.16
CA MET A 188 18.00 -1.94 1.31
C MET A 188 16.88 -2.87 0.84
N GLU A 189 16.52 -3.83 1.67
CA GLU A 189 15.27 -4.58 1.46
C GLU A 189 14.07 -3.86 2.08
N PHE A 190 12.90 -4.11 1.50
CA PHE A 190 11.62 -3.50 1.86
C PHE A 190 10.55 -4.58 1.97
N ILE A 191 9.39 -4.25 2.54
CA ILE A 191 8.23 -5.15 2.54
C ILE A 191 6.98 -4.42 2.06
N TYR A 192 6.19 -5.07 1.21
CA TYR A 192 4.93 -4.48 0.77
C TYR A 192 3.88 -4.52 1.88
N GLU A 193 3.05 -3.48 1.99
CA GLU A 193 2.10 -3.36 3.10
C GLU A 193 1.08 -4.50 3.17
N LYS A 194 0.71 -5.08 2.02
CA LYS A 194 -0.25 -6.18 1.93
C LYS A 194 0.33 -7.44 2.59
N GLU A 195 1.51 -7.87 2.14
CA GLU A 195 2.17 -9.06 2.70
C GLU A 195 2.60 -8.83 4.15
N ALA A 196 2.96 -7.59 4.53
CA ALA A 196 3.24 -7.23 5.92
C ALA A 196 2.02 -7.42 6.82
N GLY A 197 0.81 -7.13 6.34
CA GLY A 197 -0.42 -7.37 7.08
C GLY A 197 -0.78 -8.86 7.15
N GLU A 198 -0.72 -9.54 6.00
CA GLU A 198 -1.06 -10.96 5.86
C GLU A 198 -0.12 -11.86 6.67
N PHE A 199 1.17 -11.53 6.75
CA PHE A 199 2.14 -12.30 7.54
C PHE A 199 1.81 -12.24 9.04
N ILE A 200 1.42 -11.08 9.58
CA ILE A 200 0.99 -10.97 10.98
C ILE A 200 -0.26 -11.83 11.23
N ALA A 201 -1.22 -11.80 10.30
CA ALA A 201 -2.42 -12.62 10.40
C ALA A 201 -2.10 -14.12 10.35
N HIS A 202 -1.15 -14.52 9.50
CA HIS A 202 -0.64 -15.89 9.42
C HIS A 202 0.00 -16.36 10.74
N LEU A 203 0.76 -15.49 11.41
CA LEU A 203 1.44 -15.79 12.68
C LEU A 203 0.50 -16.09 13.87
N VAL A 204 -0.78 -15.74 13.75
CA VAL A 204 -1.82 -16.09 14.74
C VAL A 204 -1.96 -17.61 14.89
N LYS A 205 -1.78 -18.36 13.80
CA LYS A 205 -1.90 -19.83 13.78
C LYS A 205 -0.57 -20.56 13.63
N ALA A 206 0.51 -19.87 13.25
CA ALA A 206 1.80 -20.48 13.00
C ALA A 206 2.47 -20.99 14.30
N ASP A 207 3.09 -22.17 14.22
CA ASP A 207 3.90 -22.75 15.31
C ASP A 207 5.32 -22.17 15.28
N ILE A 208 5.44 -20.93 15.74
CA ILE A 208 6.68 -20.15 15.78
C ILE A 208 6.68 -19.24 17.01
N SER A 209 7.85 -18.93 17.54
CA SER A 209 8.02 -18.05 18.70
C SER A 209 9.30 -17.22 18.62
N GLY A 210 9.41 -16.22 19.50
CA GLY A 210 10.51 -15.27 19.55
C GLY A 210 10.56 -14.31 18.38
N PRO A 211 11.72 -13.69 18.12
CA PRO A 211 11.85 -12.76 17.02
C PRO A 211 11.69 -13.43 15.66
N VAL A 212 11.16 -12.71 14.68
CA VAL A 212 11.01 -13.17 13.29
C VAL A 212 11.13 -12.00 12.32
N ASN A 213 12.02 -12.11 11.34
CA ASN A 213 12.14 -11.13 10.26
C ASN A 213 11.09 -11.41 9.18
N GLY A 214 10.41 -10.37 8.70
CA GLY A 214 9.57 -10.44 7.51
C GLY A 214 10.00 -9.39 6.50
N CYS A 215 10.23 -9.82 5.26
CA CYS A 215 10.79 -8.97 4.23
C CYS A 215 10.50 -9.53 2.84
N ALA A 216 10.23 -8.66 1.85
CA ALA A 216 10.28 -9.07 0.45
C ALA A 216 11.73 -9.37 0.06
N SER A 217 11.93 -10.22 -0.94
CA SER A 217 13.27 -10.47 -1.47
C SER A 217 13.68 -9.46 -2.53
N GLY A 218 14.98 -9.19 -2.60
CA GLY A 218 15.56 -8.18 -3.50
C GLY A 218 15.82 -6.89 -2.76
N MET A 219 16.78 -6.11 -3.26
CA MET A 219 17.20 -4.85 -2.65
C MET A 219 16.97 -3.72 -3.65
N LEU A 220 16.70 -2.52 -3.13
CA LEU A 220 16.74 -1.29 -3.90
C LEU A 220 17.66 -0.29 -3.21
N SER A 221 18.58 0.26 -3.99
CA SER A 221 19.34 1.45 -3.63
C SER A 221 18.54 2.71 -3.90
N THR A 222 18.95 3.84 -3.29
CA THR A 222 18.34 5.14 -3.61
C THR A 222 18.49 5.47 -5.10
N ARG A 223 19.60 5.09 -5.74
CA ARG A 223 19.80 5.24 -7.19
C ARG A 223 18.72 4.49 -7.98
N GLU A 224 18.49 3.22 -7.69
CA GLU A 224 17.49 2.41 -8.41
C GLU A 224 16.07 2.93 -8.20
N ILE A 225 15.74 3.41 -6.99
CA ILE A 225 14.47 4.09 -6.73
C ILE A 225 14.34 5.32 -7.61
N LEU A 226 15.37 6.18 -7.66
CA LEU A 226 15.36 7.37 -8.50
C LEU A 226 15.24 7.01 -9.98
N GLU A 227 16.01 6.05 -10.49
CA GLU A 227 15.94 5.62 -11.89
C GLU A 227 14.54 5.14 -12.28
N LYS A 228 13.87 4.37 -11.40
CA LYS A 228 12.47 3.95 -11.60
C LYS A 228 11.51 5.15 -11.59
N VAL A 229 11.65 6.08 -10.64
CA VAL A 229 10.83 7.29 -10.58
C VAL A 229 11.05 8.17 -11.83
N GLU A 230 12.29 8.37 -12.26
CA GLU A 230 12.64 9.12 -13.46
C GLU A 230 12.03 8.47 -14.72
N LYS A 231 12.08 7.14 -14.83
CA LYS A 231 11.43 6.38 -15.91
C LYS A 231 9.93 6.69 -15.97
N HIS A 232 9.23 6.63 -14.85
CA HIS A 232 7.78 6.85 -14.80
C HIS A 232 7.38 8.32 -15.00
N THR A 233 8.19 9.25 -14.50
CA THR A 233 7.86 10.70 -14.54
C THR A 233 8.34 11.40 -15.81
N GLY A 234 9.34 10.85 -16.51
CA GLY A 234 10.04 11.52 -17.60
C GLY A 234 10.92 12.69 -17.15
N LYS A 235 11.09 12.89 -15.84
CA LYS A 235 11.88 13.96 -15.23
C LYS A 235 13.14 13.41 -14.56
N LYS A 236 14.07 14.30 -14.19
CA LYS A 236 15.34 13.95 -13.56
C LYS A 236 15.40 14.39 -12.10
N ALA A 237 16.06 13.58 -11.28
CA ALA A 237 16.29 13.89 -9.89
C ALA A 237 17.27 15.08 -9.75
N CYS A 238 16.93 16.01 -8.87
CA CYS A 238 17.80 17.13 -8.52
C CYS A 238 18.54 16.81 -7.21
N LEU A 239 19.79 16.36 -7.29
CA LEU A 239 20.60 16.01 -6.13
C LEU A 239 21.48 17.18 -5.71
N GLU A 240 21.22 17.75 -4.53
CA GLU A 240 21.96 18.88 -3.99
C GLU A 240 22.17 18.76 -2.47
N ALA A 241 23.33 19.17 -1.99
CA ALA A 241 23.64 19.14 -0.56
C ALA A 241 22.75 20.06 0.30
N THR A 242 22.14 21.08 -0.32
CA THR A 242 21.20 22.02 0.32
C THR A 242 19.73 21.61 0.16
N GLY A 243 19.45 20.50 -0.52
CA GLY A 243 18.10 19.98 -0.69
C GLY A 243 17.53 19.40 0.61
N ASP A 244 16.25 19.03 0.55
CA ASP A 244 15.61 18.36 1.68
C ASP A 244 16.27 16.98 1.92
N ALA A 245 16.54 16.64 3.18
CA ALA A 245 17.16 15.37 3.53
C ALA A 245 16.27 14.19 3.13
N ALA A 246 16.81 13.28 2.32
CA ALA A 246 16.06 12.15 1.81
C ALA A 246 15.75 11.12 2.93
N PRO A 247 14.56 10.49 2.94
CA PRO A 247 14.12 9.64 4.05
C PRO A 247 14.94 8.38 4.33
N TYR A 248 15.77 7.94 3.38
CA TYR A 248 16.61 6.74 3.50
C TYR A 248 18.08 7.04 3.80
N ASN A 249 18.41 8.31 4.06
CA ASN A 249 19.74 8.68 4.53
C ASN A 249 20.07 8.01 5.87
N GLY A 250 21.37 7.83 6.12
CA GLY A 250 21.92 7.23 7.34
C GLY A 250 22.22 5.74 7.22
N THR A 251 21.92 5.12 6.08
CA THR A 251 22.28 3.72 5.79
C THR A 251 23.80 3.63 5.58
N THR A 252 24.46 2.71 6.28
CA THR A 252 25.94 2.64 6.32
C THR A 252 26.53 1.45 5.57
N ALA A 253 25.70 0.51 5.12
CA ALA A 253 26.06 -0.63 4.31
C ALA A 253 24.81 -1.17 3.60
N ASN A 254 25.00 -2.09 2.65
CA ASN A 254 23.90 -2.91 2.13
C ASN A 254 23.17 -3.59 3.29
N LEU A 255 21.84 -3.50 3.29
CA LEU A 255 20.99 -3.91 4.39
C LEU A 255 19.94 -4.93 3.93
N SER A 256 20.07 -6.17 4.39
CA SER A 256 19.16 -7.26 4.08
C SER A 256 18.93 -8.18 5.27
N TYR A 257 17.85 -8.95 5.23
CA TYR A 257 17.35 -9.72 6.38
C TYR A 257 17.12 -11.18 6.00
N ASP A 258 17.65 -12.08 6.82
CA ASP A 258 17.35 -13.50 6.69
C ASP A 258 15.88 -13.75 7.08
N THR A 259 15.10 -14.28 6.13
CA THR A 259 13.68 -14.61 6.31
C THR A 259 13.43 -16.12 6.38
N ALA A 260 14.46 -16.96 6.53
CA ALA A 260 14.33 -18.41 6.55
C ALA A 260 13.40 -18.88 7.67
N LYS A 261 13.47 -18.24 8.84
CA LYS A 261 12.58 -18.54 9.97
C LYS A 261 11.12 -18.28 9.63
N ALA A 262 10.80 -17.11 9.06
CA ALA A 262 9.45 -16.80 8.61
C ALA A 262 8.97 -17.75 7.50
N ARG A 263 9.81 -18.04 6.50
CA ARG A 263 9.48 -18.97 5.41
C ARG A 263 9.23 -20.40 5.90
N SER A 264 9.84 -20.81 7.01
CA SER A 264 9.61 -22.14 7.59
C SER A 264 8.17 -22.38 8.05
N THR A 265 7.37 -21.31 8.26
CA THR A 265 5.94 -21.42 8.58
C THR A 265 5.06 -21.67 7.34
N GLY A 266 5.66 -21.68 6.14
CA GLY A 266 4.98 -21.82 4.86
C GLY A 266 4.54 -20.49 4.24
N PHE A 267 4.83 -19.35 4.88
CA PHE A 267 4.55 -18.04 4.30
C PHE A 267 5.55 -17.71 3.18
N GLN A 268 5.06 -17.15 2.08
CA GLN A 268 5.87 -16.75 0.94
C GLN A 268 5.83 -15.23 0.81
N PHE A 269 7.01 -14.60 0.84
CA PHE A 269 7.17 -13.18 0.58
C PHE A 269 7.37 -12.92 -0.92
N THR A 270 6.98 -11.74 -1.36
CA THR A 270 7.09 -11.29 -2.75
C THR A 270 8.53 -10.90 -3.10
N GLN A 271 8.80 -10.60 -4.38
CA GLN A 271 10.00 -9.88 -4.79
C GLN A 271 9.67 -8.38 -4.95
N ILE A 272 10.60 -7.49 -4.61
CA ILE A 272 10.37 -6.05 -4.71
C ILE A 272 9.99 -5.62 -6.14
N GLU A 273 10.66 -6.21 -7.13
CA GLU A 273 10.39 -5.96 -8.55
C GLU A 273 8.96 -6.30 -8.99
N ASP A 274 8.27 -7.17 -8.25
CA ASP A 274 6.89 -7.56 -8.59
C ASP A 274 5.88 -6.42 -8.33
N TRP A 275 6.20 -5.47 -7.43
CA TRP A 275 5.23 -4.46 -6.98
C TRP A 275 5.74 -3.01 -7.02
N ILE A 276 7.05 -2.75 -7.06
CA ILE A 276 7.58 -1.38 -6.93
C ILE A 276 7.08 -0.44 -8.04
N ASP A 277 7.14 -0.84 -9.31
CA ASP A 277 6.74 0.02 -10.43
C ASP A 277 5.23 0.29 -10.42
N GLY A 278 4.42 -0.70 -10.04
CA GLY A 278 2.99 -0.53 -9.83
C GLY A 278 2.69 0.46 -8.71
N LEU A 279 3.37 0.33 -7.58
CA LEU A 279 3.23 1.24 -6.45
C LEU A 279 3.63 2.68 -6.82
N LEU A 280 4.71 2.86 -7.58
CA LEU A 280 5.15 4.16 -8.08
C LEU A 280 4.08 4.82 -8.97
N ARG A 281 3.50 4.08 -9.91
CA ARG A 281 2.37 4.57 -10.73
C ARG A 281 1.20 5.00 -9.87
N GLN A 282 0.77 4.15 -8.93
CA GLN A 282 -0.34 4.44 -8.05
C GLN A 282 -0.10 5.69 -7.20
N ILE A 283 1.10 5.84 -6.60
CA ILE A 283 1.47 7.02 -5.80
C ILE A 283 1.42 8.28 -6.68
N ARG A 284 1.98 8.22 -7.90
CA ARG A 284 1.97 9.36 -8.83
C ARG A 284 0.54 9.78 -9.19
N THR A 285 -0.32 8.81 -9.53
CA THR A 285 -1.70 9.08 -9.91
C THR A 285 -2.50 9.66 -8.75
N CYS A 286 -2.41 9.06 -7.55
CA CYS A 286 -3.08 9.58 -6.36
C CYS A 286 -2.56 10.96 -5.96
N ASP A 287 -1.24 11.20 -5.97
CA ASP A 287 -0.67 12.52 -5.65
C ASP A 287 -1.15 13.60 -6.63
N PHE A 288 -1.25 13.27 -7.91
CA PHE A 288 -1.77 14.21 -8.91
C PHE A 288 -3.23 14.58 -8.65
N LEU A 289 -4.09 13.59 -8.34
CA LEU A 289 -5.48 13.85 -7.95
C LEU A 289 -5.59 14.70 -6.69
N ASP A 290 -4.77 14.40 -5.66
CA ASP A 290 -4.73 15.17 -4.41
C ASP A 290 -4.36 16.64 -4.68
N ARG A 291 -3.37 16.91 -5.56
CA ARG A 291 -2.96 18.26 -5.95
C ARG A 291 -4.04 19.04 -6.70
N LEU A 292 -4.86 18.34 -7.49
CA LEU A 292 -6.02 18.92 -8.15
C LEU A 292 -7.22 19.14 -7.20
N GLY A 293 -7.12 18.68 -5.95
CA GLY A 293 -8.22 18.74 -4.98
C GLY A 293 -9.36 17.77 -5.31
N ILE A 294 -9.12 16.75 -6.14
CA ILE A 294 -10.12 15.76 -6.52
C ILE A 294 -10.23 14.72 -5.40
N SER A 295 -11.44 14.62 -4.82
CA SER A 295 -11.72 13.62 -3.79
C SER A 295 -12.09 12.28 -4.41
N TYR A 296 -11.59 11.19 -3.83
CA TYR A 296 -11.89 9.83 -4.26
C TYR A 296 -12.06 8.87 -3.09
N GLN A 297 -12.77 7.77 -3.34
CA GLN A 297 -12.71 6.57 -2.50
C GLN A 297 -11.83 5.54 -3.20
N ARG A 298 -11.03 4.80 -2.45
CA ARG A 298 -10.16 3.75 -2.97
C ARG A 298 -10.47 2.43 -2.29
N VAL A 299 -10.48 1.36 -3.08
CA VAL A 299 -10.41 -0.03 -2.59
C VAL A 299 -9.24 -0.70 -3.28
N ASP A 300 -8.34 -1.26 -2.47
CA ASP A 300 -7.24 -2.10 -2.93
C ASP A 300 -7.73 -3.56 -2.98
N HIS A 301 -7.31 -4.32 -3.98
CA HIS A 301 -7.80 -5.68 -4.24
C HIS A 301 -6.75 -6.51 -4.98
N GLU A 302 -6.94 -7.83 -5.06
CA GLU A 302 -6.14 -8.67 -5.95
C GLU A 302 -6.39 -8.35 -7.41
N GLU A 303 -5.48 -8.73 -8.30
CA GLU A 303 -5.67 -8.51 -9.74
C GLU A 303 -7.04 -9.02 -10.18
N ALA A 304 -7.90 -8.10 -10.64
CA ALA A 304 -9.28 -8.41 -11.02
C ALA A 304 -9.30 -9.05 -12.42
N ALA A 305 -8.89 -10.31 -12.51
CA ALA A 305 -8.88 -11.07 -13.76
C ALA A 305 -10.26 -11.65 -14.13
N ASP A 306 -11.18 -11.72 -13.17
CA ASP A 306 -12.52 -12.28 -13.36
C ASP A 306 -13.65 -11.31 -12.95
N MET A 307 -14.85 -11.60 -13.44
CA MET A 307 -16.04 -10.78 -13.23
C MET A 307 -16.51 -10.79 -11.77
N GLU A 308 -16.23 -11.85 -10.99
CA GLU A 308 -16.64 -11.95 -9.59
C GLU A 308 -15.88 -10.94 -8.73
N THR A 309 -14.58 -10.81 -8.96
CA THR A 309 -13.71 -9.85 -8.26
C THR A 309 -14.15 -8.43 -8.56
N CYS A 310 -14.44 -8.09 -9.82
CA CYS A 310 -15.00 -6.80 -10.20
C CYS A 310 -16.31 -6.49 -9.45
N LEU A 311 -17.24 -7.46 -9.40
CA LEU A 311 -18.52 -7.26 -8.70
C LEU A 311 -18.35 -7.03 -7.19
N LYS A 312 -17.37 -7.67 -6.54
CA LYS A 312 -17.04 -7.42 -5.13
C LYS A 312 -16.55 -6.00 -4.93
N VAL A 313 -15.64 -5.52 -5.78
CA VAL A 313 -15.11 -4.15 -5.74
C VAL A 313 -16.22 -3.13 -5.98
N GLU A 314 -17.04 -3.34 -7.01
CA GLU A 314 -18.20 -2.48 -7.32
C GLU A 314 -19.17 -2.38 -6.15
N LYS A 315 -19.44 -3.51 -5.47
CA LYS A 315 -20.33 -3.54 -4.31
C LYS A 315 -19.77 -2.75 -3.13
N VAL A 316 -18.46 -2.81 -2.89
CA VAL A 316 -17.80 -2.08 -1.79
C VAL A 316 -17.77 -0.58 -2.08
N LEU A 317 -17.39 -0.17 -3.30
CA LEU A 317 -17.33 1.24 -3.69
C LEU A 317 -18.73 1.83 -3.98
N GLY A 318 -19.72 1.00 -4.29
CA GLY A 318 -21.02 1.44 -4.76
C GLY A 318 -20.92 2.25 -6.04
N VAL A 319 -20.08 1.80 -6.98
CA VAL A 319 -19.92 2.38 -8.32
C VAL A 319 -19.63 1.27 -9.31
N LYS A 320 -20.16 1.36 -10.53
CA LYS A 320 -19.78 0.45 -11.62
C LYS A 320 -18.37 0.81 -12.11
N ILE A 321 -17.57 -0.20 -12.39
CA ILE A 321 -16.24 0.01 -12.98
C ILE A 321 -16.43 0.32 -14.46
N CYS A 322 -15.89 1.47 -14.89
CA CYS A 322 -15.86 1.85 -16.28
C CYS A 322 -14.85 0.98 -17.02
N LYS A 323 -15.27 0.39 -18.14
CA LYS A 323 -14.40 -0.37 -19.01
C LYS A 323 -13.61 0.61 -19.89
N ASN A 324 -12.30 0.58 -19.74
CA ASN A 324 -11.38 1.37 -20.55
C ASN A 324 -10.73 0.47 -21.60
N LEU A 325 -10.81 0.85 -22.87
CA LEU A 325 -10.21 0.11 -23.98
C LEU A 325 -9.20 1.00 -24.71
N PHE A 326 -7.96 0.53 -24.80
CA PHE A 326 -6.93 1.20 -25.57
C PHE A 326 -6.86 0.63 -26.98
N LEU A 327 -7.13 1.47 -27.98
CA LEU A 327 -7.38 1.09 -29.35
C LEU A 327 -6.46 1.85 -30.30
N CYS A 328 -6.17 1.27 -31.46
CA CYS A 328 -5.42 1.92 -32.53
C CYS A 328 -5.96 1.53 -33.90
N ASN A 329 -5.65 2.33 -34.92
CA ASN A 329 -5.84 1.89 -36.31
C ASN A 329 -4.74 0.89 -36.70
N ARG A 330 -4.97 0.12 -37.77
CA ARG A 330 -4.02 -0.91 -38.25
C ARG A 330 -2.60 -0.37 -38.49
N GLN A 331 -2.48 0.88 -38.93
CA GLN A 331 -1.18 1.51 -39.22
C GLN A 331 -0.49 2.07 -37.95
N LYS A 332 -1.14 2.03 -36.78
CA LYS A 332 -0.67 2.64 -35.52
C LYS A 332 -0.29 4.11 -35.66
N THR A 333 -1.08 4.86 -36.43
CA THR A 333 -0.92 6.31 -36.62
C THR A 333 -1.93 7.12 -35.80
N ALA A 334 -2.95 6.46 -35.24
CA ALA A 334 -3.95 7.08 -34.39
C ALA A 334 -4.31 6.12 -33.24
N PHE A 335 -4.29 6.65 -32.02
CA PHE A 335 -4.58 5.94 -30.79
C PHE A 335 -5.79 6.54 -30.08
N TYR A 336 -6.58 5.67 -29.45
CA TYR A 336 -7.83 6.06 -28.81
C TYR A 336 -7.96 5.35 -27.46
N LEU A 337 -8.42 6.09 -26.45
CA LEU A 337 -8.85 5.52 -25.18
C LEU A 337 -10.36 5.62 -25.11
N LEU A 338 -11.06 4.49 -25.13
CA LEU A 338 -12.53 4.44 -25.03
C LEU A 338 -12.95 4.14 -23.59
N MET A 339 -13.75 5.02 -22.99
CA MET A 339 -14.51 4.78 -21.77
C MET A 339 -15.93 4.34 -22.11
N MET A 340 -16.36 3.19 -21.59
CA MET A 340 -17.72 2.67 -21.77
C MET A 340 -18.23 1.92 -20.52
N PRO A 341 -19.55 1.75 -20.35
CA PRO A 341 -20.10 0.96 -19.24
C PRO A 341 -19.56 -0.48 -19.26
N GLY A 342 -19.32 -1.05 -18.07
CA GLY A 342 -18.70 -2.37 -17.91
C GLY A 342 -19.50 -3.54 -18.50
N ASP A 343 -20.83 -3.40 -18.55
CA ASP A 343 -21.80 -4.38 -19.06
C ASP A 343 -22.04 -4.28 -20.57
N LYS A 344 -21.68 -3.16 -21.22
CA LYS A 344 -21.85 -3.00 -22.67
C LYS A 344 -20.82 -3.83 -23.45
N LYS A 345 -21.28 -4.51 -24.51
CA LYS A 345 -20.40 -5.21 -25.46
C LYS A 345 -19.77 -4.22 -26.45
N PHE A 346 -18.45 -4.29 -26.59
CA PHE A 346 -17.71 -3.44 -27.53
C PHE A 346 -17.77 -4.00 -28.96
N LYS A 347 -18.29 -3.20 -29.91
CA LYS A 347 -18.33 -3.52 -31.35
C LYS A 347 -17.52 -2.50 -32.14
N THR A 348 -16.36 -2.90 -32.65
CA THR A 348 -15.43 -2.02 -33.38
C THR A 348 -16.07 -1.24 -34.54
N LYS A 349 -16.98 -1.87 -35.30
CA LYS A 349 -17.59 -1.29 -36.50
C LYS A 349 -18.41 -0.03 -36.18
N GLU A 350 -19.07 -0.03 -35.04
CA GLU A 350 -19.91 1.06 -34.57
C GLU A 350 -19.06 2.29 -34.23
N LEU A 351 -17.97 2.08 -33.49
CA LEU A 351 -17.08 3.15 -33.07
C LEU A 351 -16.32 3.77 -34.26
N SER A 352 -15.72 2.95 -35.13
CA SER A 352 -14.93 3.42 -36.28
C SER A 352 -15.70 4.40 -37.17
N ALA A 353 -16.99 4.13 -37.40
CA ALA A 353 -17.85 4.98 -38.21
C ALA A 353 -18.11 6.34 -37.55
N GLN A 354 -18.36 6.37 -36.24
CA GLN A 354 -18.61 7.62 -35.51
C GLN A 354 -17.38 8.53 -35.54
N ILE A 355 -16.18 7.95 -35.41
CA ILE A 355 -14.95 8.73 -35.32
C ILE A 355 -14.25 8.99 -36.66
N ASN A 356 -14.85 8.59 -37.78
CA ASN A 356 -14.25 8.67 -39.13
C ASN A 356 -12.86 8.01 -39.21
N SER A 357 -12.66 6.90 -38.50
CA SER A 357 -11.39 6.16 -38.49
C SER A 357 -11.49 4.87 -39.29
N ALA A 358 -10.33 4.37 -39.72
CA ALA A 358 -10.23 3.02 -40.25
C ALA A 358 -10.64 1.99 -39.18
N ARG A 359 -10.74 0.72 -39.58
CA ARG A 359 -11.03 -0.37 -38.63
C ARG A 359 -10.00 -0.34 -37.49
N LEU A 360 -10.52 -0.30 -36.26
CA LEU A 360 -9.70 -0.29 -35.05
C LEU A 360 -9.35 -1.71 -34.59
N SER A 361 -8.27 -1.82 -33.83
CA SER A 361 -7.84 -2.99 -33.06
C SER A 361 -7.42 -2.55 -31.66
N PHE A 362 -7.29 -3.50 -30.73
CA PHE A 362 -6.63 -3.22 -29.46
C PHE A 362 -5.17 -2.87 -29.70
N ALA A 363 -4.70 -1.82 -29.02
CA ALA A 363 -3.29 -1.50 -28.93
C ALA A 363 -2.57 -2.56 -28.06
N ASP A 364 -1.29 -2.76 -28.30
CA ASP A 364 -0.51 -3.76 -27.56
C ASP A 364 0.12 -3.19 -26.29
N ALA A 365 0.81 -4.06 -25.53
CA ALA A 365 1.44 -3.69 -24.26
C ALA A 365 2.54 -2.63 -24.44
N GLU A 366 3.29 -2.67 -25.55
CA GLU A 366 4.33 -1.68 -25.85
C GLU A 366 3.71 -0.28 -26.05
N ASP A 367 2.60 -0.20 -26.79
CA ASP A 367 1.87 1.05 -26.96
C ASP A 367 1.28 1.54 -25.61
N MET A 368 0.76 0.64 -24.78
CA MET A 368 0.21 0.96 -23.45
C MET A 368 1.26 1.60 -22.53
N GLU A 369 2.45 0.98 -22.43
CA GLU A 369 3.54 1.51 -21.62
C GLU A 369 4.05 2.84 -22.20
N LYS A 370 4.21 2.91 -23.52
CA LYS A 370 4.72 4.10 -24.21
C LYS A 370 3.83 5.33 -24.01
N TYR A 371 2.52 5.21 -24.22
CA TYR A 371 1.62 6.36 -24.27
C TYR A 371 0.98 6.69 -22.93
N LEU A 372 0.74 5.68 -22.09
CA LEU A 372 -0.05 5.83 -20.88
C LEU A 372 0.71 5.40 -19.62
N ASP A 373 1.94 4.86 -19.74
CA ASP A 373 2.72 4.27 -18.65
C ASP A 373 1.88 3.32 -17.78
N ILE A 374 1.27 2.33 -18.43
CA ILE A 374 0.45 1.29 -17.81
C ILE A 374 0.77 -0.08 -18.40
N LEU A 375 0.46 -1.12 -17.62
CA LEU A 375 0.51 -2.51 -18.09
C LEU A 375 -0.87 -3.00 -18.55
N PRO A 376 -0.93 -4.08 -19.36
CA PRO A 376 -2.19 -4.75 -19.68
C PRO A 376 -3.02 -5.04 -18.42
N GLY A 377 -4.33 -4.83 -18.52
CA GLY A 377 -5.26 -4.95 -17.38
C GLY A 377 -5.37 -3.70 -16.51
N SER A 378 -4.46 -2.71 -16.64
CA SER A 378 -4.48 -1.46 -15.87
C SER A 378 -4.96 -0.24 -16.68
N VAL A 379 -5.65 -0.46 -17.80
CA VAL A 379 -6.11 0.62 -18.68
C VAL A 379 -7.06 1.55 -17.93
N SER A 380 -6.73 2.84 -17.93
CA SER A 380 -7.45 3.86 -17.18
C SER A 380 -7.39 5.21 -17.87
N VAL A 381 -8.49 5.98 -17.75
CA VAL A 381 -8.53 7.41 -18.11
C VAL A 381 -7.44 8.21 -17.41
N LEU A 382 -7.03 7.79 -16.20
CA LEU A 382 -6.00 8.48 -15.43
C LEU A 382 -4.61 8.36 -16.09
N GLY A 383 -4.39 7.37 -16.96
CA GLY A 383 -3.15 7.21 -17.72
C GLY A 383 -2.88 8.37 -18.68
N LEU A 384 -3.90 9.18 -19.04
CA LEU A 384 -3.72 10.36 -19.89
C LEU A 384 -2.79 11.42 -19.27
N MET A 385 -2.55 11.38 -17.95
CA MET A 385 -1.54 12.21 -17.30
C MET A 385 -0.11 11.95 -17.80
N ASN A 386 0.12 10.79 -18.44
CA ASN A 386 1.42 10.39 -18.98
C ASN A 386 1.55 10.68 -20.49
N ASP A 387 0.45 11.01 -21.17
CA ASP A 387 0.43 11.31 -22.62
C ASP A 387 0.70 12.80 -22.88
N GLY A 388 1.93 13.26 -22.58
CA GLY A 388 2.32 14.66 -22.71
C GLY A 388 2.32 15.20 -24.16
N GLU A 389 2.46 14.30 -25.13
CA GLU A 389 2.40 14.62 -26.57
C GLU A 389 0.95 14.63 -27.10
N ARG A 390 -0.03 14.17 -26.32
CA ARG A 390 -1.45 14.08 -26.67
C ARG A 390 -1.68 13.20 -27.91
N MET A 391 -1.02 12.06 -27.94
CA MET A 391 -1.12 11.08 -29.02
C MET A 391 -2.37 10.21 -28.93
N VAL A 392 -3.00 10.16 -27.75
CA VAL A 392 -4.20 9.37 -27.45
C VAL A 392 -5.43 10.26 -27.43
N GLN A 393 -6.41 9.96 -28.28
CA GLN A 393 -7.70 10.64 -28.26
C GLN A 393 -8.70 9.95 -27.32
N LEU A 394 -9.25 10.67 -26.36
CA LEU A 394 -10.26 10.16 -25.45
C LEU A 394 -11.65 10.12 -26.10
N LEU A 395 -12.31 8.96 -26.01
CA LEU A 395 -13.68 8.73 -26.45
C LEU A 395 -14.48 8.30 -25.21
N ILE A 396 -15.65 8.92 -24.98
CA ILE A 396 -16.49 8.59 -23.82
C ILE A 396 -17.89 8.27 -24.30
N ASP A 397 -18.38 7.08 -23.95
CA ASP A 397 -19.77 6.71 -24.17
C ASP A 397 -20.70 7.61 -23.35
N GLU A 398 -21.80 8.06 -23.96
CA GLU A 398 -22.73 8.99 -23.32
C GLU A 398 -23.33 8.48 -22.00
N ASP A 399 -23.45 7.16 -21.82
CA ASP A 399 -23.95 6.60 -20.56
C ASP A 399 -22.96 6.79 -19.40
N VAL A 400 -21.65 6.76 -19.69
CA VAL A 400 -20.62 7.07 -18.67
C VAL A 400 -20.68 8.54 -18.27
N LEU A 401 -20.96 9.44 -19.23
CA LEU A 401 -21.12 10.87 -18.95
C LEU A 401 -22.38 11.17 -18.12
N ALA A 402 -23.41 10.32 -18.23
CA ALA A 402 -24.65 10.46 -17.50
C ALA A 402 -24.55 10.01 -16.03
N ASP A 403 -23.59 9.13 -15.70
CA ASP A 403 -23.37 8.63 -14.34
C ASP A 403 -22.72 9.69 -13.44
N GLU A 404 -23.16 9.78 -12.18
CA GLU A 404 -22.59 10.72 -11.19
C GLU A 404 -21.13 10.38 -10.84
N PHE A 405 -20.82 9.09 -10.79
CA PHE A 405 -19.52 8.58 -10.43
C PHE A 405 -18.99 7.59 -11.46
N VAL A 406 -17.67 7.58 -11.61
CA VAL A 406 -16.96 6.62 -12.45
C VAL A 406 -15.98 5.81 -11.59
N GLY A 407 -15.98 4.49 -11.77
CA GLY A 407 -14.96 3.60 -11.24
C GLY A 407 -13.80 3.45 -12.21
N CYS A 408 -12.55 3.71 -11.80
CA CYS A 408 -11.37 3.47 -12.64
C CYS A 408 -10.12 3.11 -11.84
N HIS A 409 -9.15 2.47 -12.49
CA HIS A 409 -7.88 2.07 -11.89
C HIS A 409 -6.91 3.26 -11.79
N PRO A 410 -6.15 3.44 -10.69
CA PRO A 410 -5.09 4.44 -10.60
C PRO A 410 -3.80 3.96 -11.26
N CYS A 411 -3.89 3.61 -12.56
CA CYS A 411 -2.78 3.08 -13.37
C CYS A 411 -2.14 1.78 -12.84
N ILE A 412 -2.87 1.05 -12.00
CA ILE A 412 -2.54 -0.30 -11.50
C ILE A 412 -3.83 -1.12 -11.37
N ASN A 413 -3.78 -2.42 -11.66
CA ASN A 413 -4.91 -3.35 -11.65
C ASN A 413 -5.24 -3.96 -10.27
N THR A 414 -4.49 -3.60 -9.23
CA THR A 414 -4.71 -4.03 -7.82
C THR A 414 -5.41 -2.96 -6.98
N SER A 415 -5.93 -1.91 -7.61
CA SER A 415 -6.70 -0.87 -6.94
C SER A 415 -7.74 -0.24 -7.85
N THR A 416 -8.86 0.17 -7.28
CA THR A 416 -9.93 0.88 -7.98
C THR A 416 -10.32 2.13 -7.21
N LEU A 417 -10.50 3.23 -7.93
CA LEU A 417 -10.98 4.50 -7.43
C LEU A 417 -12.44 4.73 -7.82
N LYS A 418 -13.20 5.34 -6.92
CA LYS A 418 -14.47 6.00 -7.22
C LYS A 418 -14.25 7.50 -7.26
N LEU A 419 -14.50 8.10 -8.42
CA LEU A 419 -14.36 9.53 -8.69
C LEU A 419 -15.70 10.10 -9.12
N LYS A 420 -15.96 11.38 -8.87
CA LYS A 420 -17.07 12.07 -9.54
C LYS A 420 -16.74 12.19 -11.02
N THR A 421 -17.67 11.80 -11.88
CA THR A 421 -17.51 11.93 -13.34
C THR A 421 -17.19 13.38 -13.70
N LYS A 422 -17.88 14.34 -13.04
CA LYS A 422 -17.62 15.77 -13.21
C LYS A 422 -16.17 16.17 -12.91
N ASP A 423 -15.55 15.64 -11.87
CA ASP A 423 -14.16 16.00 -11.52
C ASP A 423 -13.18 15.45 -12.57
N VAL A 424 -13.48 14.29 -13.16
CA VAL A 424 -12.72 13.76 -14.29
C VAL A 424 -12.81 14.72 -15.49
N ILE A 425 -14.03 15.12 -15.87
CA ILE A 425 -14.26 15.93 -17.07
C ILE A 425 -13.81 17.39 -16.91
N ASP A 426 -14.16 18.03 -15.80
CA ASP A 426 -14.02 19.47 -15.62
C ASP A 426 -12.71 19.87 -14.93
N THR A 427 -12.00 18.92 -14.29
CA THR A 427 -10.76 19.21 -13.54
C THR A 427 -9.58 18.40 -14.04
N PHE A 428 -9.69 17.06 -14.10
CA PHE A 428 -8.58 16.19 -14.50
C PHE A 428 -8.22 16.38 -15.99
N LEU A 429 -9.19 16.25 -16.91
CA LEU A 429 -8.92 16.36 -18.35
C LEU A 429 -8.27 17.71 -18.75
N PRO A 430 -8.77 18.88 -18.29
CA PRO A 430 -8.11 20.16 -18.53
C PRO A 430 -6.68 20.21 -17.97
N ALA A 431 -6.44 19.64 -16.79
CA ALA A 431 -5.12 19.64 -16.16
C ALA A 431 -4.08 18.83 -16.94
N VAL A 432 -4.50 17.75 -17.62
CA VAL A 432 -3.63 16.94 -18.48
C VAL A 432 -3.65 17.38 -19.95
N GLY A 433 -4.42 18.42 -20.29
CA GLY A 433 -4.50 18.98 -21.64
C GLY A 433 -5.22 18.08 -22.65
N HIS A 434 -6.13 17.24 -22.19
CA HIS A 434 -6.91 16.33 -23.03
C HIS A 434 -8.35 16.81 -23.18
N GLU A 435 -8.90 16.61 -24.38
CA GLU A 435 -10.33 16.76 -24.65
C GLU A 435 -10.93 15.37 -24.94
N TYR A 436 -12.24 15.24 -24.77
CA TYR A 436 -12.94 14.01 -25.11
C TYR A 436 -13.94 14.23 -26.25
N ARG A 437 -14.24 13.14 -26.96
CA ARG A 437 -15.34 13.08 -27.91
C ARG A 437 -16.41 12.11 -27.42
N THR A 438 -17.64 12.59 -27.32
CA THR A 438 -18.79 11.74 -27.00
C THR A 438 -19.06 10.76 -28.14
N VAL A 439 -19.32 9.50 -27.79
CA VAL A 439 -19.78 8.44 -28.70
C VAL A 439 -21.03 7.79 -28.12
N HIS A 440 -21.81 7.16 -28.99
CA HIS A 440 -23.00 6.39 -28.60
C HIS A 440 -22.79 4.93 -28.96
N LEU A 441 -22.67 4.04 -27.97
CA LEU A 441 -22.58 2.60 -28.19
C LEU A 441 -23.90 1.93 -27.80
N VAL A 442 -24.53 1.27 -28.78
CA VAL A 442 -25.80 0.56 -28.64
C VAL A 442 -25.68 -0.65 -27.70
N GLY A 443 -24.55 -1.36 -27.74
CA GLY A 443 -24.25 -2.45 -26.80
C GLY A 443 -25.09 -3.73 -26.94
N GLU A 444 -25.94 -3.84 -27.97
CA GLU A 444 -26.75 -5.03 -28.27
C GLU A 444 -25.89 -6.23 -28.73
N ASP A 445 -26.44 -7.45 -28.63
CA ASP A 445 -25.77 -8.72 -28.96
C ASP A 445 -25.37 -8.88 -30.44
#